data_AF-A0A4Y9IQB9-F1
#
_entry.id   AF-A0A4Y9IQB9-F1
#
_cell.length_a   1.000
_cell.length_b   1.000
_cell.length_c   1.000
_cell.angle_alpha   90.00
_cell.angle_beta   90.00
_cell.angle_gamma   90.00
#
_symmetry.space_group_name_H-M   'P 1'
#
loop_
_entity.id
_entity.type
_entity.pdbx_description
1 polymer ?
#
loop_
_entity_poly.entity_id
_entity_poly.type
_entity_poly.pdbx_seq_one_letter_code
_entity_poly.pdbx_strand_id
1 'polypeptide(L)'
;MKKASAIVLAMIVSLAIGFFSGRSSIDSEPKKEYIKGETLTGSVSPTQFEPIKEEKPDKSLLPFIQYRDTGSVRYMPIDSAAYAKLVIADYELKRTYKLTAFDNKTQGKLDLFPVIQYNRLSALDYNFTPVIERQTIYKTKIWQPFISASYSTLNYIGIGGGIFYHDIGIEYQYQKSLGSQSNGHLFGVKYKF
;
A
#
# COMPACT_ATOMS: atom_id res chain seq x y z
N MET A 1 -22.24 30.33 49.67
CA MET A 1 -21.94 30.54 48.23
C MET A 1 -20.58 30.02 47.78
N LYS A 2 -19.47 30.22 48.52
CA LYS A 2 -18.11 29.82 48.09
C LYS A 2 -17.91 28.30 47.84
N LYS A 3 -18.58 27.42 48.61
CA LYS A 3 -18.42 25.96 48.48
C LYS A 3 -19.05 25.37 47.22
N ALA A 4 -20.22 25.88 46.81
CA ALA A 4 -20.91 25.40 45.61
C ALA A 4 -20.16 25.78 44.32
N SER A 5 -19.65 27.02 44.24
CA SER A 5 -18.80 27.44 43.12
C SER A 5 -17.50 26.64 43.01
N ALA A 6 -16.89 26.23 44.13
CA ALA A 6 -15.67 25.42 44.12
C ALA A 6 -15.91 24.00 43.57
N ILE A 7 -17.05 23.39 43.90
CA ILE A 7 -17.42 22.05 43.41
C ILE A 7 -17.68 22.06 41.91
N VAL A 8 -18.39 23.08 41.41
CA VAL A 8 -18.66 23.26 39.98
C VAL A 8 -17.36 23.47 39.21
N LEU A 9 -16.44 24.28 39.74
CA LEU A 9 -15.14 24.52 39.12
C LEU A 9 -14.30 23.23 39.05
N ALA A 10 -14.29 22.41 40.11
CA ALA A 10 -13.59 21.14 40.15
C ALA A 10 -14.14 20.13 39.12
N MET A 11 -15.47 20.09 38.92
CA MET A 11 -16.10 19.25 37.89
C MET A 11 -15.74 19.69 36.47
N ILE A 12 -15.67 21.00 36.21
CA ILE A 12 -15.30 21.52 34.89
C ILE A 12 -13.84 21.19 34.59
N VAL A 13 -12.95 21.31 35.58
CA VAL A 13 -11.53 20.98 35.43
C VAL A 13 -11.34 19.48 35.20
N SER A 14 -12.05 18.60 35.93
CA SER A 14 -11.95 17.15 35.72
C SER A 14 -12.52 16.70 34.38
N LEU A 15 -13.61 17.32 33.90
CA LEU A 15 -14.14 17.12 32.55
C LEU A 15 -13.15 17.59 31.48
N ALA A 16 -12.52 18.75 31.65
CA ALA A 16 -11.51 19.26 30.73
C ALA A 16 -10.29 18.32 30.68
N ILE A 17 -9.77 17.90 31.83
CA ILE A 17 -8.65 16.95 31.90
C ILE A 17 -9.02 15.62 31.23
N GLY A 18 -10.22 15.08 31.51
CA GLY A 18 -10.71 13.85 30.89
C GLY A 18 -10.85 13.98 29.36
N PHE A 19 -11.38 15.10 28.88
CA PHE A 19 -11.57 15.38 27.46
C PHE A 19 -10.24 15.52 26.71
N PHE A 20 -9.31 16.31 27.23
CA PHE A 20 -7.98 16.48 26.61
C PHE A 20 -7.15 15.20 26.68
N SER A 21 -7.28 14.41 27.74
CA SER A 21 -6.56 13.14 27.90
C SER A 21 -7.07 12.02 27.00
N GLY A 22 -8.36 12.07 26.61
CA GLY A 22 -8.96 11.14 25.66
C GLY A 22 -8.58 11.44 24.20
N ARG A 23 -8.32 12.70 23.86
CA ARG A 23 -8.00 13.14 22.49
C ARG A 23 -6.51 13.11 22.15
N SER A 24 -5.64 12.87 23.12
CA SER A 24 -4.19 13.06 22.98
C SER A 24 -3.40 11.89 22.36
N SER A 25 -4.09 11.00 21.65
CA SER A 25 -3.45 9.98 20.83
C SER A 25 -3.29 10.53 19.42
N ILE A 26 -2.03 10.78 19.01
CA ILE A 26 -1.69 11.16 17.64
C ILE A 26 -1.37 9.87 16.87
N ASP A 27 -1.89 9.76 15.65
CA ASP A 27 -1.55 8.66 14.75
C ASP A 27 -0.05 8.77 14.41
N SER A 28 0.73 7.72 14.69
CA SER A 28 2.15 7.71 14.34
C SER A 28 2.31 7.69 12.82
N GLU A 29 3.47 8.10 12.33
CA GLU A 29 3.77 8.01 10.89
C GLU A 29 3.54 6.58 10.38
N PRO A 30 2.84 6.44 9.23
CA PRO A 30 2.50 5.12 8.70
C PRO A 30 3.75 4.41 8.23
N LYS A 31 4.03 3.21 8.78
CA LYS A 31 5.10 2.35 8.26
C LYS A 31 4.61 1.68 6.98
N LYS A 32 5.27 1.99 5.85
CA LYS A 32 5.01 1.37 4.54
C LYS A 32 5.88 0.14 4.36
N GLU A 33 5.27 -1.00 4.13
CA GLU A 33 5.97 -2.25 3.80
C GLU A 33 5.44 -2.79 2.47
N TYR A 34 6.36 -3.13 1.56
CA TYR A 34 6.04 -3.77 0.28
C TYR A 34 6.28 -5.27 0.42
N ILE A 35 5.21 -6.06 0.36
CA ILE A 35 5.27 -7.51 0.48
C ILE A 35 5.09 -8.10 -0.91
N LYS A 36 6.06 -8.91 -1.34
CA LYS A 36 5.94 -9.70 -2.56
C LYS A 36 4.99 -10.88 -2.29
N GLY A 37 3.96 -11.01 -3.10
CA GLY A 37 3.06 -12.15 -3.09
C GLY A 37 3.66 -13.37 -3.80
N GLU A 38 2.88 -14.44 -3.84
CA GLU A 38 3.24 -15.65 -4.58
C GLU A 38 3.34 -15.37 -6.08
N THR A 39 4.36 -15.94 -6.71
CA THR A 39 4.60 -15.79 -8.14
C THR A 39 3.77 -16.79 -8.91
N LEU A 40 3.03 -16.32 -9.90
CA LEU A 40 2.20 -17.15 -10.76
C LEU A 40 2.86 -17.31 -12.11
N THR A 41 2.92 -18.56 -12.54
CA THR A 41 3.32 -18.94 -13.88
C THR A 41 2.14 -19.60 -14.55
N GLY A 42 1.84 -19.19 -15.78
CA GLY A 42 0.76 -19.78 -16.56
C GLY A 42 0.95 -19.52 -18.05
N SER A 43 0.20 -20.27 -18.85
CA SER A 43 0.04 -20.04 -20.28
C SER A 43 -1.36 -19.49 -20.52
N VAL A 44 -1.48 -18.57 -21.46
CA VAL A 44 -2.79 -18.18 -22.00
C VAL A 44 -3.38 -19.36 -22.78
N SER A 45 -4.70 -19.52 -22.72
CA SER A 45 -5.40 -20.58 -23.45
C SER A 45 -5.25 -20.41 -24.97
N PRO A 46 -4.90 -21.46 -25.72
CA PRO A 46 -4.83 -21.41 -27.18
C PRO A 46 -6.15 -21.02 -27.85
N THR A 47 -7.29 -21.23 -27.19
CA THR A 47 -8.62 -20.82 -27.70
C THR A 47 -8.77 -19.31 -27.87
N GLN A 48 -7.87 -18.51 -27.28
CA GLN A 48 -7.88 -17.05 -27.39
C GLN A 48 -6.89 -16.53 -28.45
N PHE A 49 -6.18 -17.42 -29.15
CA PHE A 49 -5.19 -17.05 -30.18
C PHE A 49 -5.81 -16.77 -31.55
N GLU A 50 -7.12 -16.59 -31.60
CA GLU A 50 -7.78 -16.05 -32.79
C GLU A 50 -7.71 -14.51 -32.77
N PRO A 51 -7.25 -13.88 -33.86
CA PRO A 51 -7.12 -12.44 -33.91
C PRO A 51 -8.49 -11.76 -33.93
N ILE A 52 -8.63 -10.68 -33.14
CA ILE A 52 -9.84 -9.85 -33.13
C ILE A 52 -9.90 -8.91 -34.34
N LYS A 53 -8.76 -8.63 -34.95
CA LYS A 53 -8.63 -7.75 -36.11
C LYS A 53 -7.45 -8.20 -36.95
N GLU A 54 -7.68 -8.26 -38.26
CA GLU A 54 -6.66 -8.45 -39.26
C GLU A 54 -6.66 -7.25 -40.20
N GLU A 55 -5.51 -6.60 -40.36
CA GLU A 55 -5.33 -5.48 -41.27
C GLU A 55 -4.28 -5.83 -42.31
N LYS A 56 -4.60 -5.61 -43.57
CA LYS A 56 -3.61 -5.66 -44.63
C LYS A 56 -2.83 -4.34 -44.64
N PRO A 57 -1.50 -4.35 -44.59
CA PRO A 57 -0.72 -3.13 -44.71
C PRO A 57 -0.88 -2.54 -46.12
N ASP A 58 -1.00 -1.21 -46.20
CA ASP A 58 -1.17 -0.48 -47.47
C ASP A 58 0.01 -0.66 -48.44
N LYS A 59 1.20 -0.97 -47.90
CA LYS A 59 2.40 -1.32 -48.65
C LYS A 59 2.89 -2.70 -48.20
N SER A 60 3.15 -3.58 -49.16
CA SER A 60 3.89 -4.81 -48.88
C SER A 60 5.26 -4.44 -48.33
N LEU A 61 5.55 -4.93 -47.13
CA LEU A 61 6.78 -4.70 -46.39
C LEU A 61 7.72 -5.91 -46.45
N LEU A 62 7.41 -6.90 -47.30
CA LEU A 62 8.30 -8.03 -47.49
C LEU A 62 9.65 -7.54 -48.02
N PRO A 63 10.78 -7.95 -47.42
CA PRO A 63 12.08 -7.72 -48.02
C PRO A 63 12.07 -8.40 -49.39
N PHE A 64 12.30 -7.61 -50.44
CA PHE A 64 12.29 -8.01 -51.84
C PHE A 64 12.85 -9.43 -52.04
N ILE A 65 12.02 -10.39 -52.43
CA ILE A 65 12.51 -11.65 -53.00
C ILE A 65 12.97 -11.30 -54.41
N GLN A 66 14.26 -11.03 -54.59
CA GLN A 66 14.84 -10.90 -55.93
C GLN A 66 14.72 -12.25 -56.63
N TYR A 67 13.89 -12.34 -57.67
CA TYR A 67 13.97 -13.45 -58.62
C TYR A 67 14.63 -12.97 -59.90
N ARG A 68 15.68 -13.68 -60.31
CA ARG A 68 16.43 -13.41 -61.53
C ARG A 68 15.83 -14.24 -62.66
N ASP A 69 15.10 -13.61 -63.56
CA ASP A 69 14.61 -14.26 -64.77
C ASP A 69 15.59 -14.05 -65.93
N THR A 70 16.62 -14.90 -65.97
CA THR A 70 17.24 -15.51 -67.18
C THR A 70 18.49 -16.29 -66.77
N GLY A 71 18.48 -17.60 -67.03
CA GLY A 71 19.57 -18.55 -66.71
C GLY A 71 19.17 -19.72 -65.79
N SER A 72 17.90 -19.76 -65.39
CA SER A 72 17.18 -20.82 -64.65
C SER A 72 17.70 -21.19 -63.25
N VAL A 73 17.31 -20.37 -62.25
CA VAL A 73 17.21 -20.79 -60.85
C VAL A 73 15.79 -21.27 -60.60
N ARG A 74 15.61 -22.58 -60.31
CA ARG A 74 14.33 -23.19 -59.93
C ARG A 74 14.31 -23.47 -58.44
N TYR A 75 13.27 -23.02 -57.75
CA TYR A 75 12.82 -23.59 -56.48
C TYR A 75 11.29 -23.53 -56.40
N MET A 76 10.66 -24.70 -56.25
CA MET A 76 9.26 -24.93 -55.85
C MET A 76 9.27 -26.25 -55.05
N PRO A 77 8.58 -26.34 -53.89
CA PRO A 77 7.11 -26.34 -53.89
C PRO A 77 6.42 -25.67 -52.68
N ILE A 78 5.41 -24.85 -52.96
CA ILE A 78 4.09 -24.99 -52.31
C ILE A 78 3.06 -24.90 -53.44
N ASP A 79 2.69 -26.06 -53.97
CA ASP A 79 1.91 -26.52 -55.14
C ASP A 79 1.32 -25.60 -56.25
N SER A 80 1.49 -24.28 -56.23
CA SER A 80 1.19 -23.38 -57.35
C SER A 80 1.70 -21.98 -57.03
N ALA A 81 2.09 -21.20 -58.03
CA ALA A 81 2.34 -19.76 -57.85
C ALA A 81 1.13 -19.03 -57.24
N ALA A 82 -0.08 -19.58 -57.41
CA ALA A 82 -1.29 -19.11 -56.74
C ALA A 82 -1.26 -19.34 -55.22
N TYR A 83 -0.78 -20.50 -54.76
CA TYR A 83 -0.72 -20.82 -53.33
C TYR A 83 0.33 -19.96 -52.61
N ALA A 84 1.50 -19.77 -53.22
CA ALA A 84 2.53 -18.89 -52.68
C ALA A 84 2.03 -17.44 -52.46
N LYS A 85 1.20 -16.92 -53.37
CA LYS A 85 0.55 -15.61 -53.22
C LYS A 85 -0.41 -15.57 -52.03
N LEU A 86 -1.15 -16.65 -51.77
CA LEU A 86 -2.06 -16.73 -50.62
C LEU A 86 -1.29 -16.77 -49.29
N VAL A 87 -0.20 -17.53 -49.22
CA VAL A 87 0.67 -17.58 -48.03
C VAL A 87 1.31 -16.24 -47.76
N ILE A 88 1.86 -15.59 -48.80
CA ILE A 88 2.43 -14.24 -48.68
C ILE A 88 1.38 -13.24 -48.20
N ALA A 89 0.16 -13.28 -48.77
CA ALA A 89 -0.92 -12.40 -48.37
C ALA A 89 -1.33 -12.61 -46.92
N ASP A 90 -1.44 -13.87 -46.44
CA ASP A 90 -1.75 -14.20 -45.04
C ASP A 90 -0.61 -13.79 -44.09
N TYR A 91 0.63 -13.93 -44.53
CA TYR A 91 1.82 -13.58 -43.76
C TYR A 91 1.96 -12.07 -43.55
N GLU A 92 1.60 -11.25 -44.54
CA GLU A 92 1.67 -9.79 -44.45
C GLU A 92 0.62 -9.18 -43.49
N LEU A 93 -0.41 -9.94 -43.12
CA LEU A 93 -1.48 -9.46 -42.26
C LEU A 93 -0.94 -9.07 -40.88
N LYS A 94 -1.31 -7.85 -40.47
CA LYS A 94 -1.13 -7.37 -39.11
C LYS A 94 -2.31 -7.84 -38.28
N ARG A 95 -2.03 -8.67 -37.28
CA ARG A 95 -3.02 -9.32 -36.42
C ARG A 95 -2.98 -8.72 -35.04
N THR A 96 -4.15 -8.30 -34.57
CA THR A 96 -4.34 -7.79 -33.21
C THR A 96 -5.08 -8.84 -32.40
N TYR A 97 -4.58 -9.11 -31.20
CA TYR A 97 -5.17 -10.08 -30.29
C TYR A 97 -5.63 -9.39 -29.02
N LYS A 98 -6.60 -10.01 -28.34
CA LYS A 98 -7.02 -9.65 -26.99
C LYS A 98 -7.06 -10.91 -26.15
N LEU A 99 -6.16 -11.00 -25.21
CA LEU A 99 -5.93 -12.18 -24.39
C LEU A 99 -6.14 -11.83 -22.94
N THR A 100 -6.66 -12.77 -22.16
CA THR A 100 -6.78 -12.60 -20.71
C THR A 100 -5.91 -13.67 -20.06
N ALA A 101 -4.84 -13.24 -19.40
CA ALA A 101 -3.89 -14.13 -18.74
C ALA A 101 -4.49 -14.75 -17.47
N PHE A 102 -5.20 -13.92 -16.68
CA PHE A 102 -6.00 -14.35 -15.53
C PHE A 102 -7.07 -13.31 -15.23
N ASP A 103 -8.20 -13.75 -14.69
CA ASP A 103 -9.27 -12.91 -14.14
C ASP A 103 -9.81 -13.59 -12.88
N ASN A 104 -9.32 -13.15 -11.72
CA ASN A 104 -9.74 -13.73 -10.45
C ASN A 104 -9.88 -12.66 -9.35
N LYS A 105 -10.64 -13.02 -8.32
CA LYS A 105 -10.96 -12.10 -7.22
C LYS A 105 -9.77 -11.73 -6.34
N THR A 106 -8.72 -12.56 -6.33
CA THR A 106 -7.59 -12.41 -5.40
C THR A 106 -6.45 -11.58 -5.98
N GLN A 107 -6.23 -11.63 -7.29
CA GLN A 107 -5.11 -11.02 -8.00
C GLN A 107 -5.56 -10.03 -9.08
N GLY A 108 -6.87 -9.94 -9.32
CA GLY A 108 -7.45 -9.04 -10.30
C GLY A 108 -7.43 -9.64 -11.70
N LYS A 109 -7.33 -8.76 -12.70
CA LYS A 109 -7.41 -9.13 -14.10
C LYS A 109 -6.21 -8.61 -14.88
N LEU A 110 -5.59 -9.48 -15.67
CA LEU A 110 -4.53 -9.12 -16.60
C LEU A 110 -4.98 -9.40 -18.04
N ASP A 111 -5.24 -8.32 -18.78
CA ASP A 111 -5.48 -8.38 -20.22
C ASP A 111 -4.22 -7.99 -21.00
N LEU A 112 -3.92 -8.74 -22.06
CA LEU A 112 -2.78 -8.55 -22.94
C LEU A 112 -3.28 -8.25 -24.36
N PHE A 113 -2.64 -7.28 -25.02
CA PHE A 113 -3.02 -6.80 -26.35
C PHE A 113 -1.87 -6.90 -27.35
N PRO A 114 -1.34 -8.11 -27.62
CA PRO A 114 -0.24 -8.24 -28.56
C PRO A 114 -0.71 -7.91 -29.98
N VAL A 115 0.17 -7.25 -30.72
CA VAL A 115 0.02 -6.95 -32.14
C VAL A 115 1.17 -7.61 -32.86
N ILE A 116 0.87 -8.62 -33.67
CA ILE A 116 1.87 -9.40 -34.40
C ILE A 116 1.68 -9.16 -35.89
N GLN A 117 2.79 -8.98 -36.58
CA GLN A 117 2.86 -8.94 -38.03
C GLN A 117 3.82 -10.05 -38.45
N TYR A 118 3.60 -10.68 -39.61
CA TYR A 118 4.48 -11.73 -40.12
C TYR A 118 4.44 -13.05 -39.35
N ASN A 119 3.36 -13.31 -38.60
CA ASN A 119 3.02 -14.62 -38.06
C ASN A 119 1.63 -14.63 -37.44
N ARG A 120 1.24 -15.78 -36.87
CA ARG A 120 0.15 -15.92 -35.91
C ARG A 120 0.73 -16.19 -34.53
N LEU A 121 0.03 -15.75 -33.49
CA LEU A 121 0.39 -16.08 -32.11
C LEU A 121 0.23 -17.59 -31.89
N SER A 122 1.32 -18.26 -31.51
CA SER A 122 1.31 -19.72 -31.27
C SER A 122 1.29 -20.08 -29.79
N ALA A 123 1.92 -19.27 -28.94
CA ALA A 123 2.00 -19.46 -27.49
C ALA A 123 2.26 -18.11 -26.80
N LEU A 124 1.75 -17.96 -25.58
CA LEU A 124 2.03 -16.82 -24.72
C LEU A 124 2.05 -17.25 -23.26
N ASP A 125 3.26 -17.37 -22.72
CA ASP A 125 3.50 -17.63 -21.30
C ASP A 125 3.69 -16.32 -20.55
N TYR A 126 3.28 -16.32 -19.29
CA TYR A 126 3.48 -15.17 -18.41
C TYR A 126 4.00 -15.59 -17.04
N ASN A 127 4.77 -14.68 -16.44
CA ASN A 127 5.24 -14.78 -15.07
C ASN A 127 4.89 -13.48 -14.35
N PHE A 128 4.01 -13.56 -13.35
CA PHE A 128 3.51 -12.38 -12.63
C PHE A 128 3.70 -12.53 -11.12
N THR A 129 4.37 -11.56 -10.51
CA THR A 129 4.56 -11.48 -9.05
C THR A 129 3.89 -10.21 -8.54
N PRO A 130 2.73 -10.29 -7.85
CA PRO A 130 2.08 -9.11 -7.29
C PRO A 130 2.90 -8.53 -6.13
N VAL A 131 2.90 -7.20 -6.02
CA VAL A 131 3.48 -6.47 -4.89
C VAL A 131 2.35 -5.72 -4.19
N ILE A 132 2.16 -6.02 -2.90
CA ILE A 132 1.10 -5.42 -2.09
C ILE A 132 1.74 -4.40 -1.14
N GLU A 133 1.24 -3.16 -1.16
CA GLU A 133 1.59 -2.14 -0.16
C GLU A 133 0.75 -2.37 1.11
N ARG A 134 1.41 -2.68 2.22
CA ARG A 134 0.80 -2.73 3.55
C ARG A 134 1.19 -1.49 4.33
N GLN A 135 0.20 -0.73 4.76
CA GLN A 135 0.39 0.39 5.68
C GLN A 135 -0.08 -0.02 7.07
N THR A 136 0.82 0.02 8.04
CA THR A 136 0.46 -0.20 9.45
C THR A 136 0.55 1.13 10.18
N ILE A 137 -0.58 1.57 10.76
CA ILE A 137 -0.68 2.81 11.53
C ILE A 137 -0.65 2.42 13.01
N TYR A 138 0.38 2.85 13.74
CA TYR A 138 0.43 2.66 15.20
C TYR A 138 -0.18 3.89 15.88
N LYS A 139 -1.06 3.68 16.86
CA LYS A 139 -1.58 4.77 17.68
C LYS A 139 -0.82 4.80 18.99
N THR A 140 0.13 5.72 19.11
CA THR A 140 0.89 5.92 20.35
C THR A 140 0.26 7.04 21.16
N LYS A 141 -0.01 6.79 22.43
CA LYS A 141 -0.54 7.81 23.34
C LYS A 141 0.59 8.72 23.79
N ILE A 142 0.67 9.91 23.21
CA ILE A 142 1.76 10.88 23.43
C ILE A 142 1.59 11.58 24.78
N TRP A 143 0.36 11.94 25.15
CA TRP A 143 0.10 12.54 26.46
C TRP A 143 -0.65 11.59 27.38
N GLN A 144 -0.09 11.33 28.56
CA GLN A 144 -0.68 10.43 29.55
C GLN A 144 -0.85 11.18 30.88
N PRO A 145 -2.06 11.62 31.24
CA PRO A 145 -2.28 12.19 32.56
C PRO A 145 -2.08 11.11 33.63
N PHE A 146 -1.67 11.53 34.81
CA PHE A 146 -1.69 10.67 35.98
C PHE A 146 -2.07 11.48 37.22
N ILE A 147 -2.59 10.77 38.21
CA ILE A 147 -2.79 11.26 39.57
C ILE A 147 -1.73 10.65 40.46
N SER A 148 -1.33 11.39 41.49
CA SER A 148 -0.34 10.92 42.45
C SER A 148 -0.75 11.22 43.88
N ALA A 149 -0.41 10.28 44.75
CA ALA A 149 -0.45 10.46 46.19
C ALA A 149 0.93 10.09 46.74
N SER A 150 1.39 10.81 47.74
CA SER A 150 2.65 10.50 48.43
C SER A 150 2.48 10.67 49.93
N TYR A 151 3.31 9.96 50.69
CA TYR A 151 3.45 10.14 52.12
C TYR A 151 4.93 10.25 52.43
N SER A 152 5.31 11.28 53.16
CA SER A 152 6.68 11.53 53.59
C SER A 152 6.87 11.16 55.04
N THR A 153 8.03 10.60 55.38
CA THR A 153 8.45 10.31 56.75
C THR A 153 8.55 11.59 57.62
N LEU A 154 8.52 12.77 56.99
CA LEU A 154 8.44 14.08 57.65
C LEU A 154 7.00 14.49 58.02
N ASN A 155 6.04 13.55 58.07
CA ASN A 155 4.61 13.81 58.35
C ASN A 155 3.92 14.73 57.33
N TYR A 156 4.25 14.57 56.05
CA TYR A 156 3.52 15.20 54.95
C TYR A 156 2.69 14.19 54.18
N ILE A 157 1.45 14.56 53.85
CA ILE A 157 0.64 13.84 52.89
C ILE A 157 0.49 14.69 51.62
N GLY A 158 0.80 14.11 50.48
CA GLY A 158 0.78 14.78 49.20
C GLY A 158 -0.32 14.24 48.30
N ILE A 159 -1.05 15.13 47.63
CA ILE A 159 -1.94 14.77 46.52
C ILE A 159 -1.67 15.69 45.34
N GLY A 160 -1.61 15.09 44.16
CA GLY A 160 -1.16 15.78 42.96
C GLY A 160 -1.53 15.05 41.70
N GLY A 161 -0.93 15.52 40.62
CA GLY A 161 -1.09 14.95 39.31
C GLY A 161 -0.11 15.59 38.34
N GLY A 162 -0.01 14.96 37.18
CA GLY A 162 0.92 15.38 36.17
C GLY A 162 0.54 14.83 34.82
N ILE A 163 1.40 15.11 33.85
CA ILE A 163 1.27 14.61 32.49
C ILE A 163 2.62 14.03 32.07
N PHE A 164 2.58 12.88 31.41
CA PHE A 164 3.70 12.37 30.64
C PHE A 164 3.58 12.83 29.19
N TYR A 165 4.68 13.32 28.63
CA TYR A 165 4.93 13.45 27.20
C TYR A 165 5.91 12.35 26.80
N HIS A 166 5.44 11.33 26.07
CA HIS A 166 6.16 10.07 25.90
C HIS A 166 6.58 9.50 27.27
N ASP A 167 7.89 9.38 27.50
CA ASP A 167 8.45 8.77 28.71
C ASP A 167 8.84 9.81 29.78
N ILE A 168 8.78 11.12 29.46
CA ILE A 168 9.13 12.20 30.39
C ILE A 168 7.85 12.84 30.92
N GLY A 169 7.72 12.90 32.24
CA GLY A 169 6.56 13.47 32.92
C GLY A 169 6.90 14.65 33.81
N ILE A 170 5.97 15.59 33.91
CA ILE A 170 6.01 16.69 34.88
C ILE A 170 4.89 16.45 35.89
N GLU A 171 5.22 16.56 37.16
CA GLU A 171 4.31 16.41 38.29
C GLU A 171 4.23 17.70 39.09
N TYR A 172 3.03 18.03 39.53
CA TYR A 172 2.80 18.96 40.62
C TYR A 172 2.03 18.27 41.74
N GLN A 173 2.47 18.49 42.98
CA GLN A 173 1.86 17.93 44.16
C GLN A 173 1.72 18.96 45.28
N TYR A 174 0.54 19.03 45.87
CA TYR A 174 0.30 19.80 47.09
C TYR A 174 0.53 18.92 48.30
N GLN A 175 1.38 19.36 49.23
CA GLN A 175 1.72 18.63 50.44
C GLN A 175 1.15 19.32 51.67
N LYS A 176 0.32 18.58 52.41
CA LYS A 176 -0.24 19.03 53.67
C LYS A 176 0.55 18.45 54.83
N SER A 177 1.00 19.32 55.73
CA SER A 177 1.64 18.90 56.99
C SER A 177 0.57 18.31 57.92
N LEU A 178 0.88 17.16 58.51
CA LEU A 178 0.08 16.53 59.59
C LEU A 178 0.58 16.93 60.98
N GLY A 179 1.67 17.70 61.08
CA GLY A 179 2.20 18.28 62.32
C GLY A 179 2.20 19.82 62.31
N SER A 180 2.98 20.45 63.18
CA SER A 180 3.08 21.92 63.31
C SER A 180 3.83 22.65 62.18
N GLN A 181 4.18 21.96 61.11
CA GLN A 181 4.88 22.58 59.97
C GLN A 181 3.91 23.21 58.97
N SER A 182 4.43 24.12 58.14
CA SER A 182 3.67 24.73 57.04
C SER A 182 3.45 23.74 55.89
N ASN A 183 2.38 23.96 55.12
CA ASN A 183 2.13 23.22 53.89
C ASN A 183 3.20 23.51 52.83
N GLY A 184 3.39 22.56 51.92
CA GLY A 184 4.41 22.60 50.87
C GLY A 184 3.85 22.35 49.48
N HIS A 185 4.66 22.70 48.48
CA HIS A 185 4.42 22.41 47.08
C HIS A 185 5.62 21.64 46.53
N LEU A 186 5.36 20.57 45.80
CA LEU A 186 6.39 19.77 45.15
C LEU A 186 6.19 19.82 43.64
N PHE A 187 7.28 20.08 42.93
CA PHE A 187 7.38 19.92 41.49
C PHE A 187 8.37 18.80 41.21
N GLY A 188 7.96 17.84 40.41
CA GLY A 188 8.75 16.65 40.10
C GLY A 188 8.87 16.45 38.59
N VAL A 189 10.02 15.94 38.17
CA VAL A 189 10.19 15.34 36.84
C VAL A 189 10.20 13.84 37.03
N LYS A 190 9.43 13.12 36.22
CA LYS A 190 9.34 11.65 36.22
C LYS A 190 9.83 11.10 34.90
N TYR A 191 10.40 9.90 34.96
CA TYR A 191 10.74 9.12 33.79
C TYR A 191 10.03 7.77 33.87
N LYS A 192 9.41 7.36 32.76
CA LYS A 192 8.69 6.10 32.62
C LYS A 192 9.59 5.12 31.84
N PHE A 193 10.04 4.06 32.51
CA PHE A 193 10.81 2.97 31.93
C PHE A 193 9.92 1.76 31.63
#